data_AF-A0A842RB21-F1
#
_entry.id   AF-A0A842RB21-F1
#
_cell.length_a   1.000
_cell.length_b   1.000
_cell.length_c   1.000
_cell.angle_alpha   90.00
_cell.angle_beta   90.00
_cell.angle_gamma   90.00
#
_symmetry.space_group_name_H-M   'P 1'
#
loop_
_entity.id
_entity.type
_entity.pdbx_description
1 polymer ?
#
loop_
_entity_poly.entity_id
_entity_poly.type
_entity_poly.pdbx_seq_one_letter_code
_entity_poly.pdbx_strand_id
1 'polypeptide(L)'
;MPDYHINDDWILQRITKQSHSFSEWFSDLHKTLQKAKDEMKTVTEEMKNNKPLPKEQKLSQASDRDLVDLVTAEEEIRKAETKLSNLNTKLSKLGSLGNVISNVTSNIKNQVLHSLDKGLGSMGRDLEVDIDFLTGKRKSLASTLYDVAKERGISSEGILYLIQSLPDLESFLYSTSGGKFYRDHTEHQLRVAVLGDFLLEQDLGYGTLLSVIADELDFDKHMLKDEIWWVTGLIHDIGYPLQKMTVAINWSLLNQILKCYPLLDLEVVPMEVTLSSKSKKQREYLSILEEGLSKEAQALIRQGAGYDLNGIPIPSAETFHSTMDGHEEYQFKSPIKLDHGVIGGLNLLRSLGAPEEIRERRDELEGYIIAAKAIALHNFKQKLPDFHFKKNPLAFLLVMVDEMQEWGRPIPLQIRDSYFTTQLEKINLLDEIHLIIDEFQWLMAYKNMKAKKLINFDFQRVCSGKQAGFIRLQRSAEFPKTRIVLQDFLLKDEALTELTNSKENDLGEFLSKTLEKLSRDFSFTLDSKKHFKVQKLKESQQKTSHKKSAQSESKKETTKSEDQEKLLSEYLIVI
;
A
#
# COMPACT_ATOMS: atom_id res chain seq x y z
N MET A 1 -18.06 -15.11 -8.11
CA MET A 1 -16.88 -14.91 -8.99
C MET A 1 -15.75 -15.83 -8.53
N PRO A 2 -15.23 -16.74 -9.36
CA PRO A 2 -14.16 -17.65 -8.93
C PRO A 2 -12.82 -16.92 -9.00
N ASP A 3 -12.17 -16.81 -7.83
CA ASP A 3 -10.76 -16.50 -7.58
C ASP A 3 -10.16 -15.22 -8.23
N TYR A 4 -10.07 -14.14 -7.44
CA TYR A 4 -9.28 -12.95 -7.80
C TYR A 4 -7.89 -12.98 -7.18
N HIS A 5 -6.86 -12.61 -7.95
CA HIS A 5 -5.47 -12.55 -7.51
C HIS A 5 -5.00 -11.10 -7.38
N ILE A 6 -4.45 -10.73 -6.23
CA ILE A 6 -3.93 -9.39 -5.94
C ILE A 6 -2.42 -9.50 -5.69
N ASN A 7 -1.63 -8.85 -6.54
CA ASN A 7 -0.17 -8.70 -6.44
C ASN A 7 0.25 -7.29 -6.89
N ASP A 8 1.55 -6.97 -6.87
CA ASP A 8 2.02 -5.65 -7.29
C ASP A 8 1.80 -5.37 -8.78
N ASP A 9 1.84 -6.39 -9.63
CA ASP A 9 1.56 -6.24 -11.06
C ASP A 9 0.10 -5.81 -11.31
N TRP A 10 -0.85 -6.31 -10.52
CA TRP A 10 -2.25 -5.92 -10.59
C TRP A 10 -2.44 -4.44 -10.22
N ILE A 11 -1.72 -3.96 -9.19
CA ILE A 11 -1.75 -2.55 -8.78
C ILE A 11 -1.21 -1.65 -9.89
N LEU A 12 -0.05 -1.99 -10.44
CA LEU A 12 0.57 -1.24 -11.53
C LEU A 12 -0.33 -1.19 -12.77
N GLN A 13 -0.96 -2.32 -13.13
CA GLN A 13 -1.91 -2.36 -14.23
C GLN A 13 -3.14 -1.49 -13.99
N ARG A 14 -3.67 -1.49 -12.76
CA ARG A 14 -4.84 -0.70 -12.43
C ARG A 14 -4.53 0.79 -12.53
N ILE A 15 -3.40 1.23 -11.99
CA ILE A 15 -2.90 2.61 -12.16
C ILE A 15 -2.70 2.92 -13.64
N THR A 16 -2.00 2.07 -14.38
CA THR A 16 -1.70 2.24 -15.81
C THR A 16 -2.96 2.38 -16.67
N LYS A 17 -3.99 1.55 -16.43
CA LYS A 17 -5.24 1.56 -17.20
C LYS A 17 -6.10 2.80 -16.94
N GLN A 18 -6.00 3.36 -15.74
CA GLN A 18 -6.83 4.49 -15.31
C GLN A 18 -6.12 5.83 -15.49
N SER A 19 -4.78 5.83 -15.60
CA SER A 19 -3.94 7.01 -15.73
C SER A 19 -3.78 7.47 -17.18
N HIS A 20 -4.34 8.64 -17.51
CA HIS A 20 -4.18 9.27 -18.81
C HIS A 20 -2.76 9.79 -19.02
N SER A 21 -2.15 10.44 -18.04
CA SER A 21 -0.75 10.91 -18.05
C SER A 21 0.24 9.76 -18.20
N PHE A 22 -0.03 8.56 -17.68
CA PHE A 22 0.83 7.40 -17.94
C PHE A 22 0.67 6.90 -19.38
N SER A 23 -0.57 6.88 -19.88
CA SER A 23 -0.87 6.50 -21.27
C SER A 23 -0.32 7.52 -22.28
N GLU A 24 -0.41 8.80 -21.97
CA GLU A 24 0.15 9.94 -22.70
C GLU A 24 1.67 9.91 -22.64
N TRP A 25 2.27 9.66 -21.47
CA TRP A 25 3.71 9.45 -21.33
C TRP A 25 4.20 8.33 -22.26
N PHE A 26 3.48 7.21 -22.31
CA PHE A 26 3.82 6.09 -23.21
C PHE A 26 3.64 6.47 -24.69
N SER A 27 2.56 7.18 -25.02
CA SER A 27 2.28 7.69 -26.36
C SER A 27 3.35 8.68 -26.84
N ASP A 28 3.75 9.60 -25.98
CA ASP A 28 4.74 10.63 -26.30
C ASP A 28 6.14 10.03 -26.40
N LEU A 29 6.47 9.03 -25.58
CA LEU A 29 7.69 8.23 -25.76
C LEU A 29 7.71 7.58 -27.15
N HIS A 30 6.59 7.00 -27.59
CA HIS A 30 6.48 6.42 -28.93
C HIS A 30 6.65 7.48 -30.03
N LYS A 31 6.01 8.66 -29.91
CA LYS A 31 6.14 9.75 -30.88
C LYS A 31 7.57 10.26 -30.99
N THR A 32 8.28 10.42 -29.86
CA THR A 32 9.66 10.90 -29.87
C THR A 32 10.60 9.90 -30.55
N LEU A 33 10.41 8.60 -30.31
CA LEU A 33 11.20 7.57 -31.01
C LEU A 33 10.94 7.55 -32.51
N GLN A 34 9.67 7.70 -32.92
CA GLN A 34 9.30 7.76 -34.32
C GLN A 34 9.93 8.98 -35.01
N LYS A 35 9.90 10.15 -34.36
CA LYS A 35 10.54 11.38 -34.86
C LYS A 35 12.05 11.20 -35.02
N ALA A 36 12.73 10.64 -34.02
CA ALA A 36 14.17 10.38 -34.08
C ALA A 36 14.54 9.46 -35.25
N LYS A 37 13.74 8.42 -35.50
CA LYS A 37 13.90 7.52 -36.65
C LYS A 37 13.73 8.24 -37.99
N ASP A 38 12.69 9.05 -38.12
CA ASP A 38 12.41 9.77 -39.37
C ASP A 38 13.53 10.80 -39.67
N GLU A 39 14.05 11.47 -38.64
CA GLU A 39 15.21 12.35 -38.75
C GLU A 39 16.48 11.59 -39.15
N MET A 40 16.78 10.44 -38.52
CA MET A 40 17.93 9.59 -38.90
C MET A 40 17.82 9.06 -40.32
N LYS A 41 16.63 8.65 -40.75
CA LYS A 41 16.39 8.19 -42.13
C LYS A 41 16.63 9.32 -43.13
N THR A 42 16.17 10.53 -42.80
CA THR A 42 16.39 11.72 -43.64
C THR A 42 17.89 12.02 -43.78
N VAL A 43 18.62 12.03 -42.66
CA VAL A 43 20.09 12.23 -42.66
C VAL A 43 20.80 11.14 -43.47
N THR A 44 20.43 9.87 -43.27
CA THR A 44 21.03 8.73 -43.97
C THR A 44 20.79 8.80 -45.48
N GLU A 45 19.58 9.18 -45.91
CA GLU A 45 19.26 9.35 -47.33
C GLU A 45 19.94 10.58 -47.94
N GLU A 46 20.09 11.68 -47.19
CA GLU A 46 20.86 12.85 -47.64
C GLU A 46 22.34 12.49 -47.86
N MET A 47 22.93 11.72 -46.94
CA MET A 47 24.32 11.26 -47.06
C MET A 47 24.52 10.28 -48.23
N LYS A 48 23.62 9.31 -48.42
CA LYS A 48 23.69 8.36 -49.56
C LYS A 48 23.59 9.05 -50.92
N ASN A 49 22.80 10.12 -51.01
CA ASN A 49 22.53 10.79 -52.27
C ASN A 49 23.56 11.87 -52.63
N ASN A 50 24.67 12.01 -51.88
CA ASN A 50 25.71 13.01 -52.11
C ASN A 50 25.17 14.45 -52.29
N LYS A 51 24.01 14.77 -51.68
CA LYS A 51 23.50 16.14 -51.73
C LYS A 51 24.39 16.99 -50.83
N PRO A 52 24.99 18.09 -51.34
CA PRO A 52 25.77 18.98 -50.50
C PRO A 52 24.86 19.56 -49.42
N LEU A 53 25.19 19.29 -48.15
CA LEU A 53 24.49 19.85 -46.99
C LEU A 53 24.46 21.40 -47.09
N PRO A 54 23.40 22.04 -46.57
CA PRO A 54 23.27 23.49 -46.58
C PRO A 54 24.56 24.16 -46.05
N LYS A 55 25.08 25.13 -46.80
CA LYS A 55 26.42 25.74 -46.63
C LYS A 55 26.71 26.35 -45.25
N GLU A 56 25.72 26.45 -44.38
CA GLU A 56 25.86 26.97 -43.01
C GLU A 56 26.34 25.91 -42.01
N GLN A 57 26.34 24.62 -42.35
CA GLN A 57 26.95 23.54 -41.55
C GLN A 57 28.25 23.05 -42.21
N LYS A 58 29.33 23.82 -42.10
CA LYS A 58 30.68 23.35 -42.45
C LYS A 58 31.22 22.44 -41.35
N LEU A 59 30.67 21.22 -41.24
CA LEU A 59 31.43 20.09 -40.70
C LEU A 59 32.41 19.62 -41.78
N SER A 60 33.70 19.62 -41.45
CA SER A 60 34.73 18.96 -42.24
C SER A 60 34.36 17.50 -42.49
N GLN A 61 34.29 17.11 -43.77
CA GLN A 61 34.26 15.72 -44.27
C GLN A 61 33.73 14.70 -43.25
N ALA A 62 32.40 14.50 -43.23
CA ALA A 62 31.83 13.34 -42.55
C ALA A 62 32.54 12.09 -43.09
N SER A 63 33.27 11.42 -42.22
CA SER A 63 34.08 10.26 -42.56
C SER A 63 33.18 9.05 -42.79
N ASP A 64 33.65 8.04 -43.53
CA ASP A 64 32.93 6.75 -43.64
C ASP A 64 32.59 6.15 -42.27
N ARG A 65 33.32 6.54 -41.22
CA ARG A 65 33.06 6.17 -39.82
C ARG A 65 31.75 6.75 -39.27
N ASP A 66 31.40 7.97 -39.66
CA ASP A 66 30.17 8.64 -39.21
C ASP A 66 28.92 7.98 -39.82
N LEU A 67 29.04 7.48 -41.06
CA LEU A 67 27.98 6.70 -41.71
C LEU A 67 27.74 5.36 -41.00
N VAL A 68 28.82 4.69 -40.54
CA VAL A 68 28.74 3.44 -39.78
C VAL A 68 28.11 3.66 -38.40
N ASP A 69 28.47 4.75 -37.71
CA ASP A 69 27.86 5.09 -36.42
C ASP A 69 26.35 5.43 -36.59
N LEU A 70 25.95 6.11 -37.66
CA LEU A 70 24.53 6.39 -37.97
C LEU A 70 23.72 5.13 -38.30
N VAL A 71 24.25 4.23 -39.14
CA VAL A 71 23.60 2.94 -39.45
C VAL A 71 23.46 2.08 -38.19
N THR A 72 24.46 2.12 -37.30
CA THR A 72 24.40 1.42 -36.01
C THR A 72 23.31 2.02 -35.12
N ALA A 73 23.19 3.34 -35.07
CA ALA A 73 22.16 4.00 -34.28
C ALA A 73 20.74 3.76 -34.84
N GLU A 74 20.56 3.75 -36.17
CA GLU A 74 19.28 3.41 -36.82
C GLU A 74 18.84 1.99 -36.45
N GLU A 75 19.74 1.02 -36.45
CA GLU A 75 19.44 -0.36 -36.08
C GLU A 75 19.12 -0.51 -34.57
N GLU A 76 19.79 0.23 -33.69
CA GLU A 76 19.46 0.25 -32.26
C GLU A 76 18.10 0.92 -31.98
N ILE A 77 17.74 1.99 -32.70
CA ILE A 77 16.40 2.58 -32.64
C ILE A 77 15.36 1.59 -33.14
N ARG A 78 15.60 0.88 -34.25
CA ARG A 78 14.70 -0.15 -34.79
C ARG A 78 14.48 -1.30 -33.80
N LYS A 79 15.54 -1.73 -33.11
CA LYS A 79 15.45 -2.73 -32.02
C LYS A 79 14.64 -2.20 -30.84
N ALA A 80 14.81 -0.94 -30.45
CA ALA A 80 14.04 -0.31 -29.39
C ALA A 80 12.55 -0.21 -29.74
N GLU A 81 12.19 0.21 -30.96
CA GLU A 81 10.81 0.21 -31.46
C GLU A 81 10.21 -1.18 -31.48
N THR A 82 10.95 -2.19 -31.94
CA THR A 82 10.47 -3.58 -31.95
C THR A 82 10.22 -4.07 -30.53
N LYS A 83 11.09 -3.74 -29.58
CA LYS A 83 10.89 -4.03 -28.16
C LYS A 83 9.65 -3.30 -27.61
N LEU A 84 9.47 -2.01 -27.91
CA LEU A 84 8.33 -1.21 -27.47
C LEU A 84 7.00 -1.62 -28.09
N SER A 85 6.96 -1.94 -29.38
CA SER A 85 5.78 -2.46 -30.08
C SER A 85 5.38 -3.82 -29.52
N ASN A 86 6.36 -4.70 -29.28
CA ASN A 86 6.13 -5.97 -28.58
C ASN A 86 5.65 -5.72 -27.14
N LEU A 87 6.15 -4.69 -26.46
CA LEU A 87 5.72 -4.30 -25.11
C LEU A 87 4.29 -3.77 -25.13
N ASN A 88 3.90 -2.95 -26.11
CA ASN A 88 2.55 -2.43 -26.28
C ASN A 88 1.55 -3.56 -26.62
N THR A 89 1.99 -4.50 -27.47
CA THR A 89 1.22 -5.71 -27.80
C THR A 89 1.10 -6.67 -26.62
N LYS A 90 2.08 -6.68 -25.70
CA LYS A 90 2.05 -7.45 -24.45
C LYS A 90 1.26 -6.75 -23.34
N LEU A 91 1.39 -5.43 -23.20
CA LEU A 91 0.62 -4.58 -22.28
C LEU A 91 -0.87 -4.62 -22.61
N SER A 92 -1.23 -4.62 -23.90
CA SER A 92 -2.61 -4.82 -24.35
C SER A 92 -3.10 -6.26 -24.16
N LYS A 93 -2.21 -7.22 -23.87
CA LYS A 93 -2.56 -8.65 -23.75
C LYS A 93 -2.50 -9.24 -22.34
N LEU A 94 -1.67 -8.77 -21.39
CA LEU A 94 -1.69 -9.19 -19.96
C LEU A 94 -0.53 -8.56 -19.15
N GLY A 95 -0.83 -8.08 -17.94
CA GLY A 95 -0.61 -8.91 -16.75
C GLY A 95 0.71 -8.83 -15.97
N SER A 96 1.87 -8.61 -16.60
CA SER A 96 3.14 -8.89 -15.88
C SER A 96 4.29 -8.04 -16.39
N LEU A 97 4.58 -6.89 -15.78
CA LEU A 97 5.66 -6.04 -16.31
C LEU A 97 6.22 -4.94 -15.39
N GLY A 98 6.23 -5.08 -14.05
CA GLY A 98 7.02 -4.15 -13.21
C GLY A 98 8.54 -4.23 -13.50
N ASN A 99 9.10 -5.45 -13.53
CA ASN A 99 10.53 -5.68 -13.75
C ASN A 99 10.96 -5.60 -15.22
N VAL A 100 10.06 -5.89 -16.16
CA VAL A 100 10.38 -5.81 -17.58
C VAL A 100 10.23 -4.37 -18.08
N ILE A 101 9.34 -3.52 -17.52
CA ILE A 101 9.37 -2.08 -17.81
C ILE A 101 10.68 -1.52 -17.28
N SER A 102 11.09 -1.77 -16.04
CA SER A 102 12.35 -1.22 -15.52
C SER A 102 13.59 -1.71 -16.29
N ASN A 103 13.63 -2.98 -16.71
CA ASN A 103 14.73 -3.55 -17.52
C ASN A 103 14.69 -3.13 -18.98
N VAL A 104 13.51 -2.98 -19.59
CA VAL A 104 13.38 -2.50 -20.97
C VAL A 104 13.64 -1.01 -21.03
N THR A 105 13.10 -0.21 -20.11
CA THR A 105 13.38 1.23 -20.03
C THR A 105 14.85 1.48 -19.72
N SER A 106 15.52 0.72 -18.84
CA SER A 106 16.97 0.87 -18.60
C SER A 106 17.84 0.40 -19.76
N ASN A 107 17.49 -0.69 -20.45
CA ASN A 107 18.23 -1.15 -21.63
C ASN A 107 18.01 -0.25 -22.85
N ILE A 108 16.77 0.21 -23.09
CA ILE A 108 16.45 1.21 -24.12
C ILE A 108 17.16 2.52 -23.78
N LYS A 109 17.09 2.99 -22.53
CA LYS A 109 17.80 4.18 -22.05
C LYS A 109 19.29 4.09 -22.35
N ASN A 110 19.96 3.03 -21.90
CA ASN A 110 21.42 2.93 -22.05
C ASN A 110 21.86 2.72 -23.50
N GLN A 111 21.13 1.92 -24.30
CA GLN A 111 21.51 1.67 -25.70
C GLN A 111 21.12 2.84 -26.63
N VAL A 112 19.91 3.39 -26.48
CA VAL A 112 19.40 4.47 -27.34
C VAL A 112 20.02 5.81 -26.96
N LEU A 113 20.14 6.17 -25.68
CA LEU A 113 20.80 7.43 -25.31
C LEU A 113 22.28 7.41 -25.64
N HIS A 114 23.00 6.31 -25.39
CA HIS A 114 24.42 6.26 -25.75
C HIS A 114 24.60 6.35 -27.28
N SER A 115 23.71 5.76 -28.07
CA SER A 115 23.77 5.84 -29.54
C SER A 115 23.37 7.22 -30.06
N LEU A 116 22.38 7.85 -29.44
CA LEU A 116 21.95 9.22 -29.75
C LEU A 116 22.99 10.26 -29.33
N ASP A 117 23.54 10.17 -28.12
CA ASP A 117 24.56 11.09 -27.60
C ASP A 117 25.85 11.01 -28.42
N LYS A 118 26.27 9.78 -28.79
CA LYS A 118 27.45 9.56 -29.64
C LYS A 118 27.21 9.98 -31.10
N GLY A 119 26.01 9.77 -31.64
CA GLY A 119 25.66 10.09 -33.04
C GLY A 119 25.26 11.54 -33.28
N LEU A 120 24.61 12.21 -32.32
CA LEU A 120 24.17 13.60 -32.41
C LEU A 120 25.20 14.58 -31.84
N GLY A 121 25.94 14.18 -30.79
CA GLY A 121 27.01 15.00 -30.20
C GLY A 121 28.16 15.29 -31.17
N SER A 122 28.38 14.41 -32.17
CA SER A 122 29.35 14.65 -33.25
C SER A 122 28.83 15.59 -34.34
N MET A 123 27.52 15.80 -34.46
CA MET A 123 26.90 16.62 -35.50
C MET A 123 26.65 18.08 -35.09
N GLY A 124 26.96 18.47 -33.84
CA GLY A 124 26.85 19.85 -33.36
C GLY A 124 25.43 20.41 -33.39
N ARG A 125 24.40 19.56 -33.48
CA ARG A 125 23.01 19.97 -33.34
C ARG A 125 22.61 19.80 -31.88
N ASP A 126 22.48 20.92 -31.18
CA ASP A 126 21.77 20.99 -29.89
C ASP A 126 20.29 20.74 -30.17
N LEU A 127 19.93 19.46 -30.27
CA LEU A 127 18.56 19.03 -30.18
C LEU A 127 18.16 19.23 -28.72
N GLU A 128 17.45 20.32 -28.42
CA GLU A 128 16.64 20.47 -27.20
C GLU A 128 15.50 19.42 -27.24
N VAL A 129 15.89 18.16 -27.18
CA VAL A 129 14.97 17.12 -26.75
C VAL A 129 15.04 17.16 -25.24
N ASP A 130 13.91 17.32 -24.57
CA ASP A 130 13.82 17.22 -23.12
C ASP A 130 14.44 15.87 -22.69
N ILE A 131 15.70 15.95 -22.28
CA ILE A 131 16.51 14.80 -21.91
C ILE A 131 15.91 14.18 -20.65
N ASP A 132 15.20 14.92 -19.80
CA ASP A 132 14.52 14.36 -18.63
C ASP A 132 13.31 13.51 -19.03
N PHE A 133 12.61 13.90 -20.10
CA PHE A 133 11.55 13.14 -20.76
C PHE A 133 12.06 11.86 -21.46
N LEU A 134 13.16 11.95 -22.24
CA LEU A 134 13.74 10.79 -22.95
C LEU A 134 14.59 9.87 -22.08
N THR A 135 15.27 10.40 -21.06
CA THR A 135 16.12 9.58 -20.19
C THR A 135 15.32 8.71 -19.25
N GLY A 136 14.00 8.90 -19.15
CA GLY A 136 13.22 8.31 -18.07
C GLY A 136 13.97 8.52 -16.76
N LYS A 137 14.42 9.75 -16.47
CA LYS A 137 14.75 10.12 -15.09
C LYS A 137 13.54 9.63 -14.31
N ARG A 138 13.72 8.55 -13.55
CA ARG A 138 12.61 7.85 -12.90
C ARG A 138 11.83 8.96 -12.22
N LYS A 139 10.58 9.19 -12.66
CA LYS A 139 9.68 10.04 -11.91
C LYS A 139 9.82 9.55 -10.47
N SER A 140 10.24 10.45 -9.58
CA SER A 140 10.32 10.09 -8.18
C SER A 140 8.95 9.58 -7.78
N LEU A 141 8.90 8.65 -6.82
CA LEU A 141 7.62 8.13 -6.34
C LEU A 141 6.66 9.29 -5.97
N ALA A 142 7.19 10.37 -5.40
CA ALA A 142 6.47 11.63 -5.17
C ALA A 142 5.81 12.20 -6.44
N SER A 143 6.57 12.37 -7.52
CA SER A 143 6.03 12.92 -8.77
C SER A 143 4.99 11.99 -9.40
N THR A 144 5.18 10.67 -9.36
CA THR A 144 4.17 9.71 -9.85
C THR A 144 2.90 9.76 -9.01
N LEU A 145 3.01 9.79 -7.68
CA LEU A 145 1.84 9.88 -6.80
C LEU A 145 1.11 11.22 -6.97
N TYR A 146 1.85 12.31 -7.20
CA TYR A 146 1.29 13.61 -7.52
C TYR A 146 0.50 13.61 -8.82
N ASP A 147 1.05 13.01 -9.89
CA ASP A 147 0.35 12.92 -11.17
C ASP A 147 -0.92 12.07 -11.05
N VAL A 148 -0.83 10.90 -10.40
CA VAL A 148 -1.99 10.04 -10.12
C VAL A 148 -3.04 10.79 -9.31
N ALA A 149 -2.64 11.54 -8.28
CA ALA A 149 -3.57 12.34 -7.49
C ALA A 149 -4.28 13.41 -8.33
N LYS A 150 -3.55 14.10 -9.21
CA LYS A 150 -4.13 15.09 -10.12
C LYS A 150 -5.12 14.49 -11.11
N GLU A 151 -4.79 13.34 -11.69
CA GLU A 151 -5.70 12.63 -12.61
C GLU A 151 -7.00 12.19 -11.94
N ARG A 152 -6.92 11.93 -10.64
CA ARG A 152 -8.06 11.60 -9.80
C ARG A 152 -8.91 12.81 -9.41
N GLY A 153 -8.58 14.00 -9.91
CA GLY A 153 -9.32 15.24 -9.64
C GLY A 153 -8.85 15.98 -8.39
N ILE A 154 -7.82 15.48 -7.68
CA ILE A 154 -7.31 16.15 -6.48
C ILE A 154 -6.57 17.41 -6.91
N SER A 155 -7.18 18.56 -6.63
CA SER A 155 -6.68 19.88 -7.03
C SER A 155 -6.21 20.74 -5.87
N SER A 156 -6.43 20.31 -4.62
CA SER A 156 -5.96 21.04 -3.43
C SER A 156 -4.43 21.00 -3.34
N GLU A 157 -3.79 22.16 -3.52
CA GLU A 157 -2.33 22.30 -3.43
C GLU A 157 -1.77 21.81 -2.09
N GLY A 158 -2.51 22.05 -0.99
CA GLY A 158 -2.11 21.54 0.32
C GLY A 158 -2.08 20.01 0.39
N ILE A 159 -3.09 19.34 -0.18
CA ILE A 159 -3.13 17.87 -0.22
C ILE A 159 -2.04 17.34 -1.15
N LEU A 160 -1.87 17.95 -2.31
CA LEU A 160 -0.85 17.56 -3.27
C LEU A 160 0.57 17.70 -2.69
N TYR A 161 0.81 18.74 -1.89
CA TYR A 161 2.05 18.90 -1.12
C TYR A 161 2.27 17.74 -0.13
N LEU A 162 1.21 17.35 0.60
CA LEU A 162 1.28 16.19 1.50
C LEU A 162 1.66 14.91 0.75
N ILE A 163 1.05 14.66 -0.40
CA ILE A 163 1.35 13.49 -1.25
C ILE A 163 2.79 13.52 -1.77
N GLN A 164 3.28 14.68 -2.20
CA GLN A 164 4.67 14.85 -2.64
C GLN A 164 5.67 14.61 -1.51
N SER A 165 5.29 14.88 -0.26
CA SER A 165 6.17 14.67 0.90
C SER A 165 6.31 13.21 1.35
N LEU A 166 5.48 12.28 0.85
CA LEU A 166 5.49 10.88 1.31
C LEU A 166 6.88 10.22 1.24
N PRO A 167 7.70 10.37 0.18
CA PRO A 167 9.05 9.78 0.15
C PRO A 167 10.03 10.39 1.16
N ASP A 168 9.86 11.64 1.55
CA ASP A 168 10.69 12.27 2.59
C ASP A 168 10.32 11.68 3.97
N LEU A 169 9.03 11.46 4.19
CA LEU A 169 8.52 10.79 5.39
C LEU A 169 9.02 9.35 5.46
N GLU A 170 9.00 8.65 4.33
CA GLU A 170 9.56 7.30 4.20
C GLU A 170 11.05 7.29 4.57
N SER A 171 11.84 8.19 3.99
CA SER A 171 13.27 8.33 4.27
C SER A 171 13.54 8.58 5.77
N PHE A 172 12.71 9.42 6.40
CA PHE A 172 12.78 9.64 7.84
C PHE A 172 12.50 8.35 8.63
N LEU A 173 11.42 7.64 8.32
CA LEU A 173 11.06 6.40 9.02
C LEU A 173 12.11 5.30 8.81
N TYR A 174 12.72 5.24 7.63
CA TYR A 174 13.82 4.33 7.32
C TYR A 174 15.01 4.59 8.25
N SER A 175 15.40 5.86 8.40
CA SER A 175 16.55 6.25 9.25
C SER A 175 16.30 6.06 10.75
N THR A 176 15.03 5.99 11.18
CA THR A 176 14.66 6.02 12.60
C THR A 176 14.11 4.70 13.13
N SER A 177 13.83 3.72 12.28
CA SER A 177 13.25 2.43 12.66
C SER A 177 14.29 1.38 13.09
N GLY A 178 15.44 1.81 13.64
CA GLY A 178 16.52 0.91 14.05
C GLY A 178 16.02 -0.22 14.98
N GLY A 179 16.34 -1.47 14.63
CA GLY A 179 16.00 -2.66 15.41
C GLY A 179 14.57 -3.20 15.23
N LYS A 180 13.75 -2.69 14.30
CA LYS A 180 12.40 -3.21 14.01
C LYS A 180 12.23 -3.58 12.54
N PHE A 181 11.30 -4.48 12.28
CA PHE A 181 10.78 -4.74 10.93
C PHE A 181 10.17 -3.45 10.37
N TYR A 182 10.97 -2.71 9.63
CA TYR A 182 10.55 -1.55 8.85
C TYR A 182 9.62 -2.00 7.72
N ARG A 183 8.49 -1.32 7.60
CA ARG A 183 7.52 -1.45 6.52
C ARG A 183 7.68 -0.25 5.60
N ASP A 184 7.62 -0.47 4.29
CA ASP A 184 7.53 0.66 3.36
C ASP A 184 6.14 1.28 3.45
N HIS A 185 6.04 2.48 4.05
CA HIS A 185 4.75 3.11 4.36
C HIS A 185 4.16 3.74 3.10
N THR A 186 5.00 4.33 2.24
CA THR A 186 4.52 4.92 0.99
C THR A 186 3.94 3.85 0.07
N GLU A 187 4.64 2.73 -0.09
CA GLU A 187 4.14 1.58 -0.85
C GLU A 187 2.86 1.03 -0.21
N HIS A 188 2.82 0.86 1.11
CA HIS A 188 1.62 0.42 1.83
C HIS A 188 0.41 1.32 1.56
N GLN A 189 0.56 2.64 1.70
CA GLN A 189 -0.51 3.61 1.49
C GLN A 189 -1.03 3.57 0.04
N LEU A 190 -0.14 3.44 -0.94
CA LEU A 190 -0.53 3.23 -2.34
C LEU A 190 -1.33 1.94 -2.52
N ARG A 191 -0.87 0.83 -1.92
CA ARG A 191 -1.59 -0.45 -2.00
C ARG A 191 -2.96 -0.37 -1.33
N VAL A 192 -3.09 0.34 -0.21
CA VAL A 192 -4.38 0.61 0.46
C VAL A 192 -5.29 1.39 -0.48
N ALA A 193 -4.83 2.50 -1.06
CA ALA A 193 -5.63 3.30 -1.98
C ALA A 193 -6.13 2.48 -3.18
N VAL A 194 -5.25 1.71 -3.84
CA VAL A 194 -5.65 0.92 -5.00
C VAL A 194 -6.57 -0.25 -4.62
N LEU A 195 -6.34 -0.90 -3.48
CA LEU A 195 -7.19 -1.99 -3.00
C LEU A 195 -8.61 -1.50 -2.72
N GLY A 196 -8.78 -0.39 -2.01
CA GLY A 196 -10.13 0.11 -1.75
C GLY A 196 -10.81 0.66 -2.99
N ASP A 197 -10.08 1.26 -3.95
CA ASP A 197 -10.63 1.68 -5.25
C ASP A 197 -11.22 0.48 -6.01
N PHE A 198 -10.57 -0.68 -5.93
CA PHE A 198 -11.12 -1.94 -6.43
C PHE A 198 -12.31 -2.44 -5.62
N LEU A 199 -12.25 -2.41 -4.29
CA LEU A 199 -13.38 -2.87 -3.45
C LEU A 199 -14.65 -2.04 -3.68
N LEU A 200 -14.50 -0.74 -3.90
CA LEU A 200 -15.59 0.18 -4.22
C LEU A 200 -16.37 -0.25 -5.47
N GLU A 201 -15.72 -0.90 -6.44
CA GLU A 201 -16.38 -1.40 -7.65
C GLU A 201 -17.10 -2.73 -7.48
N GLN A 202 -16.92 -3.42 -6.35
CA GLN A 202 -17.51 -4.76 -6.16
C GLN A 202 -19.01 -4.68 -5.96
N ASP A 203 -19.76 -5.50 -6.71
CA ASP A 203 -21.21 -5.65 -6.57
C ASP A 203 -21.56 -6.59 -5.41
N LEU A 204 -22.40 -6.10 -4.50
CA LEU A 204 -22.87 -6.84 -3.33
C LEU A 204 -24.21 -7.57 -3.59
N GLY A 205 -24.68 -7.57 -4.84
CA GLY A 205 -25.97 -8.15 -5.26
C GLY A 205 -27.17 -7.21 -5.10
N TYR A 206 -26.96 -6.06 -4.44
CA TYR A 206 -27.93 -4.98 -4.30
C TYR A 206 -27.33 -3.61 -4.68
N GLY A 207 -26.21 -3.62 -5.39
CA GLY A 207 -25.47 -2.42 -5.77
C GLY A 207 -23.97 -2.56 -5.48
N THR A 208 -23.16 -1.71 -6.10
CA THR A 208 -21.73 -1.65 -5.82
C THR A 208 -21.46 -1.10 -4.42
N LEU A 209 -20.36 -1.51 -3.79
CA LEU A 209 -19.94 -0.95 -2.50
C LEU A 209 -19.83 0.58 -2.56
N LEU A 210 -19.34 1.13 -3.67
CA LEU A 210 -19.33 2.57 -3.91
C LEU A 210 -20.72 3.18 -3.83
N SER A 211 -21.71 2.55 -4.45
CA SER A 211 -23.09 3.05 -4.41
C SER A 211 -23.62 3.05 -2.98
N VAL A 212 -23.40 1.96 -2.25
CA VAL A 212 -23.86 1.84 -0.86
C VAL A 212 -23.21 2.89 0.05
N ILE A 213 -21.90 3.12 -0.08
CA ILE A 213 -21.20 4.14 0.72
C ILE A 213 -21.64 5.55 0.32
N ALA A 214 -21.75 5.83 -0.98
CA ALA A 214 -22.20 7.12 -1.49
C ALA A 214 -23.61 7.46 -1.02
N ASP A 215 -24.54 6.50 -1.07
CA ASP A 215 -25.92 6.67 -0.62
C ASP A 215 -25.98 6.94 0.89
N GLU A 216 -25.14 6.25 1.68
CA GLU A 216 -25.12 6.42 3.15
C GLU A 216 -24.46 7.73 3.60
N LEU A 217 -23.54 8.27 2.80
CA LEU A 217 -22.90 9.56 3.05
C LEU A 217 -23.64 10.73 2.38
N ASP A 218 -24.59 10.47 1.48
CA ASP A 218 -25.19 11.46 0.56
C ASP A 218 -24.14 12.18 -0.31
N PHE A 219 -23.23 11.41 -0.92
CA PHE A 219 -22.13 11.92 -1.74
C PHE A 219 -22.24 11.55 -3.22
N ASP A 220 -21.63 12.38 -4.06
CA ASP A 220 -21.35 12.01 -5.43
C ASP A 220 -20.35 10.83 -5.50
N LYS A 221 -20.67 9.85 -6.35
CA LYS A 221 -19.89 8.61 -6.48
C LYS A 221 -18.49 8.87 -7.08
N HIS A 222 -18.37 9.82 -8.00
CA HIS A 222 -17.10 10.15 -8.63
C HIS A 222 -16.21 10.86 -7.64
N MET A 223 -16.72 11.90 -6.95
CA MET A 223 -15.98 12.59 -5.90
C MET A 223 -15.53 11.63 -4.79
N LEU A 224 -16.42 10.75 -4.31
CA LEU A 224 -16.09 9.77 -3.28
C LEU A 224 -14.97 8.82 -3.71
N LYS A 225 -15.09 8.25 -4.92
CA LYS A 225 -14.15 7.24 -5.42
C LYS A 225 -12.82 7.85 -5.82
N ASP A 226 -12.85 8.88 -6.67
CA ASP A 226 -11.66 9.39 -7.32
C ASP A 226 -10.90 10.34 -6.40
N GLU A 227 -11.56 11.25 -5.67
CA GLU A 227 -10.87 12.19 -4.80
C GLU A 227 -10.76 11.68 -3.35
N ILE A 228 -11.89 11.49 -2.68
CA ILE A 228 -11.96 11.31 -1.22
C ILE A 228 -11.29 10.01 -0.78
N TRP A 229 -11.59 8.90 -1.46
CA TRP A 229 -10.98 7.62 -1.15
C TRP A 229 -9.47 7.62 -1.41
N TRP A 230 -9.00 8.18 -2.53
CA TRP A 230 -7.58 8.24 -2.83
C TRP A 230 -6.79 9.08 -1.83
N VAL A 231 -7.31 10.24 -1.43
CA VAL A 231 -6.72 11.02 -0.34
C VAL A 231 -6.68 10.18 0.94
N THR A 232 -7.80 9.59 1.33
CA THR A 232 -7.90 8.75 2.53
C THR A 232 -6.86 7.63 2.54
N GLY A 233 -6.76 6.86 1.46
CA GLY A 233 -5.82 5.76 1.33
C GLY A 233 -4.36 6.20 1.28
N LEU A 234 -4.05 7.26 0.51
CA LEU A 234 -2.67 7.71 0.29
C LEU A 234 -2.04 8.39 1.51
N ILE A 235 -2.82 9.04 2.38
CA ILE A 235 -2.26 9.84 3.50
C ILE A 235 -2.65 9.35 4.89
N HIS A 236 -3.36 8.23 5.05
CA HIS A 236 -3.80 7.79 6.38
C HIS A 236 -2.67 7.62 7.40
N ASP A 237 -1.49 7.21 6.96
CA ASP A 237 -0.29 7.01 7.77
C ASP A 237 0.68 8.21 7.81
N ILE A 238 0.29 9.36 7.26
CA ILE A 238 1.20 10.53 7.15
C ILE A 238 1.63 11.09 8.52
N GLY A 239 0.91 10.77 9.60
CA GLY A 239 1.26 11.16 10.97
C GLY A 239 2.33 10.28 11.64
N TYR A 240 2.73 9.17 11.02
CA TYR A 240 3.64 8.18 11.60
C TYR A 240 5.03 8.74 11.97
N PRO A 241 5.67 9.60 11.14
CA PRO A 241 6.93 10.26 11.50
C PRO A 241 6.85 11.02 12.82
N LEU A 242 5.81 11.82 13.04
CA LEU A 242 5.65 12.59 14.26
C LEU A 242 5.40 11.67 15.48
N GLN A 243 4.62 10.60 15.30
CA GLN A 243 4.42 9.59 16.34
C GLN A 243 5.74 8.94 16.79
N LYS A 244 6.67 8.70 15.87
CA LYS A 244 7.96 8.06 16.17
C LYS A 244 9.05 9.04 16.56
N MET A 245 8.94 10.30 16.17
CA MET A 245 9.98 11.32 16.27
C MET A 245 10.63 11.39 17.65
N THR A 246 9.83 11.52 18.71
CA THR A 246 10.34 11.60 20.09
C THR A 246 11.18 10.38 20.45
N VAL A 247 10.66 9.17 20.21
CA VAL A 247 11.38 7.93 20.57
C VAL A 247 12.61 7.77 19.68
N ALA A 248 12.48 8.05 18.39
CA ALA A 248 13.55 7.95 17.41
C ALA A 248 14.73 8.85 17.73
N ILE A 249 14.50 10.13 18.02
CA ILE A 249 15.57 11.07 18.34
C ILE A 249 16.24 10.67 19.64
N ASN A 250 15.48 10.42 20.70
CA ASN A 250 16.07 10.07 21.99
C ASN A 250 16.73 8.70 21.98
N TRP A 251 16.24 7.72 21.22
CA TRP A 251 16.89 6.42 21.14
C TRP A 251 18.09 6.44 20.20
N SER A 252 17.95 6.97 18.98
CA SER A 252 19.05 6.94 18.00
C SER A 252 20.16 7.92 18.39
N LEU A 253 19.85 9.21 18.56
CA LEU A 253 20.87 10.23 18.79
C LEU A 253 21.58 10.03 20.13
N LEU A 254 20.83 9.79 21.22
CA LEU A 254 21.43 9.62 22.53
C LEU A 254 22.33 8.39 22.58
N ASN A 255 21.86 7.24 22.10
CA ASN A 255 22.70 6.03 22.10
C ASN A 255 23.95 6.19 21.23
N GLN A 256 23.93 7.02 20.19
CA GLN A 256 25.16 7.36 19.46
C GLN A 256 26.11 8.22 20.28
N ILE A 257 25.61 9.24 20.97
CA ILE A 257 26.42 10.08 21.88
C ILE A 257 27.04 9.19 22.97
N LEU A 258 26.24 8.32 23.60
CA LEU A 258 26.70 7.37 24.61
C LEU A 258 27.82 6.45 24.07
N LYS A 259 27.71 5.98 22.82
CA LYS A 259 28.77 5.16 22.19
C LYS A 259 30.02 5.94 21.81
N CYS A 260 29.88 7.20 21.41
CA CYS A 260 31.00 8.07 21.03
C CYS A 260 31.81 8.54 22.25
N TYR A 261 31.18 8.67 23.42
CA TYR A 261 31.79 9.17 24.64
C TYR A 261 31.65 8.20 25.83
N PRO A 262 32.10 6.94 25.70
CA PRO A 262 31.84 5.89 26.70
C PRO A 262 32.58 6.11 28.03
N LEU A 263 33.63 6.94 28.03
CA LEU A 263 34.48 7.22 29.20
C LEU A 263 34.18 8.56 29.87
N LEU A 264 33.14 9.28 29.42
CA LEU A 264 32.71 10.52 30.04
C LEU A 264 31.42 10.30 30.81
N ASP A 265 31.31 10.92 31.98
CA ASP A 265 30.03 11.08 32.66
C ASP A 265 29.20 12.09 31.85
N LEU A 266 28.00 11.70 31.45
CA LEU A 266 27.12 12.51 30.61
C LEU A 266 25.83 12.81 31.36
N GLU A 267 25.39 14.06 31.27
CA GLU A 267 24.06 14.48 31.72
C GLU A 267 23.28 14.91 30.47
N VAL A 268 22.17 14.23 30.20
CA VAL A 268 21.36 14.50 29.00
C VAL A 268 19.90 14.70 29.39
N VAL A 269 19.29 15.75 28.85
CA VAL A 269 17.86 16.00 28.96
C VAL A 269 17.18 15.47 27.69
N PRO A 270 16.32 14.43 27.79
CA PRO A 270 15.59 13.91 26.64
C PRO A 270 14.69 14.97 26.00
N MET A 271 14.54 14.91 24.68
CA MET A 271 13.73 15.86 23.91
C MET A 271 12.33 15.32 23.61
N GLU A 272 11.30 16.08 23.96
CA GLU A 272 9.90 15.75 23.64
C GLU A 272 9.41 16.54 22.42
N VAL A 273 8.89 15.84 21.41
CA VAL A 273 8.26 16.45 20.22
C VAL A 273 6.76 16.23 20.27
N THR A 274 6.00 17.33 20.27
CA THR A 274 4.54 17.31 20.51
C THR A 274 3.83 18.37 19.67
N LEU A 275 2.50 18.24 19.54
CA LEU A 275 1.68 19.34 19.05
C LEU A 275 1.57 20.42 20.12
N SER A 276 1.55 21.69 19.68
CA SER A 276 1.32 22.82 20.58
C SER A 276 -0.11 22.82 21.12
N SER A 277 -0.35 22.10 22.22
CA SER A 277 -1.65 21.96 22.90
C SER A 277 -2.27 23.31 23.33
N LYS A 278 -1.44 24.35 23.50
CA LYS A 278 -1.87 25.72 23.83
C LYS A 278 -2.39 26.53 22.63
N SER A 279 -2.18 26.04 21.41
CA SER A 279 -2.60 26.76 20.20
C SER A 279 -4.12 26.79 20.09
N LYS A 280 -4.71 27.99 20.05
CA LYS A 280 -6.15 28.16 19.80
C LYS A 280 -6.56 27.49 18.48
N LYS A 281 -5.74 27.65 17.43
CA LYS A 281 -5.99 27.05 16.11
C LYS A 281 -6.02 25.53 16.16
N GLN A 282 -5.12 24.90 16.93
CA GLN A 282 -5.10 23.43 17.07
C GLN A 282 -6.41 22.91 17.69
N ARG A 283 -6.95 23.64 18.67
CA ARG A 283 -8.25 23.33 19.27
C ARG A 283 -9.40 23.44 18.28
N GLU A 284 -9.34 24.43 17.40
CA GLU A 284 -10.36 24.62 16.37
C GLU A 284 -10.30 23.49 15.33
N TYR A 285 -9.12 23.05 14.89
CA TYR A 285 -9.01 21.86 14.03
C TYR A 285 -9.53 20.59 14.71
N LEU A 286 -9.18 20.38 15.98
CA LEU A 286 -9.71 19.25 16.75
C LEU A 286 -11.24 19.29 16.82
N SER A 287 -11.83 20.47 17.01
CA SER A 287 -13.30 20.59 17.05
C SER A 287 -13.99 20.19 15.74
N ILE A 288 -13.35 20.46 14.58
CA ILE A 288 -13.85 20.05 13.27
C ILE A 288 -13.74 18.52 13.13
N LEU A 289 -12.61 17.95 13.56
CA LEU A 289 -12.35 16.52 13.51
C LEU A 289 -13.28 15.71 14.43
N GLU A 290 -13.62 16.26 15.58
CA GLU A 290 -14.47 15.63 16.62
C GLU A 290 -15.97 15.68 16.30
N GLU A 291 -16.37 16.52 15.35
CA GLU A 291 -17.78 16.82 15.10
C GLU A 291 -18.56 15.57 14.64
N GLY A 292 -19.65 15.27 15.34
CA GLY A 292 -20.52 14.12 15.06
C GLY A 292 -20.01 12.77 15.60
N LEU A 293 -18.80 12.73 16.17
CA LEU A 293 -18.22 11.51 16.75
C LEU A 293 -18.72 11.25 18.18
N SER A 294 -18.65 9.99 18.63
CA SER A 294 -18.94 9.62 20.01
C SER A 294 -18.00 10.29 21.02
N LYS A 295 -18.46 10.44 22.29
CA LYS A 295 -17.63 11.03 23.35
C LYS A 295 -16.35 10.24 23.59
N GLU A 296 -16.43 8.91 23.45
CA GLU A 296 -15.32 7.99 23.56
C GLU A 296 -14.29 8.24 22.45
N ALA A 297 -14.74 8.39 21.20
CA ALA A 297 -13.86 8.73 20.07
C ALA A 297 -13.23 10.12 20.24
N GLN A 298 -14.01 11.13 20.68
CA GLN A 298 -13.48 12.46 20.97
C GLN A 298 -12.37 12.43 22.03
N ALA A 299 -12.55 11.65 23.10
CA ALA A 299 -11.54 11.50 24.13
C ALA A 299 -10.24 10.87 23.59
N LEU A 300 -10.36 9.84 22.76
CA LEU A 300 -9.21 9.18 22.12
C LEU A 300 -8.51 10.10 21.12
N ILE A 301 -9.25 10.88 20.33
CA ILE A 301 -8.69 11.88 19.42
C ILE A 301 -7.90 12.93 20.18
N ARG A 302 -8.47 13.48 21.26
CA ARG A 302 -7.76 14.44 22.14
C ARG A 302 -6.49 13.83 22.71
N GLN A 303 -6.56 12.61 23.24
CA GLN A 303 -5.39 11.91 23.76
C GLN A 303 -4.33 11.71 22.67
N GLY A 304 -4.72 11.23 21.48
CA GLY A 304 -3.84 10.97 20.35
C GLY A 304 -3.22 12.23 19.75
N ALA A 305 -3.87 13.39 19.91
CA ALA A 305 -3.30 14.68 19.54
C ALA A 305 -2.34 15.24 20.61
N GLY A 306 -2.22 14.59 21.77
CA GLY A 306 -1.53 15.17 22.92
C GLY A 306 -2.26 16.43 23.43
N TYR A 307 -3.58 16.38 23.49
CA TYR A 307 -4.40 17.44 24.06
C TYR A 307 -4.48 17.29 25.59
N ASP A 308 -4.57 18.43 26.30
CA ASP A 308 -4.59 18.53 27.77
C ASP A 308 -3.31 18.05 28.49
N LEU A 309 -2.15 18.21 27.85
CA LEU A 309 -0.84 17.93 28.46
C LEU A 309 -0.38 18.99 29.46
N ASN A 310 -1.33 19.69 30.11
CA ASN A 310 -1.02 20.63 31.18
C ASN A 310 -0.36 19.85 32.33
N GLY A 311 0.94 20.07 32.54
CA GLY A 311 1.69 19.38 33.59
C GLY A 311 2.36 18.08 33.17
N ILE A 312 2.56 17.82 31.86
CA ILE A 312 3.57 16.83 31.49
C ILE A 312 4.92 17.29 32.03
N PRO A 313 5.58 16.46 32.85
CA PRO A 313 6.90 16.81 33.36
C PRO A 313 7.83 16.99 32.17
N ILE A 314 8.55 18.11 32.16
CA ILE A 314 9.75 18.23 31.34
C ILE A 314 10.61 17.02 31.71
N PRO A 315 11.05 16.20 30.73
CA PRO A 315 11.92 15.07 31.02
C PRO A 315 13.05 15.51 31.94
N SER A 316 13.25 14.80 33.06
CA SER A 316 14.36 15.08 33.95
C SER A 316 15.68 14.80 33.25
N ALA A 317 16.73 15.49 33.67
CA ALA A 317 18.08 15.13 33.25
C ALA A 317 18.39 13.70 33.69
N GLU A 318 18.91 12.90 32.75
CA GLU A 318 19.39 11.54 32.98
C GLU A 318 20.91 11.59 33.06
N THR A 319 21.49 10.96 34.08
CA THR A 319 22.94 10.89 34.27
C THR A 319 23.45 9.51 33.89
N PHE A 320 24.42 9.47 32.98
CA PHE A 320 25.10 8.26 32.53
C PHE A 320 26.54 8.30 33.05
N HIS A 321 26.86 7.40 33.97
CA HIS A 321 28.21 7.30 34.52
C HIS A 321 29.10 6.46 33.62
N SER A 322 30.33 6.93 33.42
CA SER A 322 31.36 6.21 32.69
C SER A 322 31.62 4.82 33.28
N THR A 323 31.77 3.83 32.40
CA THR A 323 32.17 2.46 32.80
C THR A 323 33.26 1.94 31.86
N MET A 324 33.96 0.88 32.27
CA MET A 324 34.99 0.24 31.44
C MET A 324 34.39 -0.43 30.18
N ASP A 325 33.11 -0.81 30.24
CA ASP A 325 32.37 -1.44 29.14
C ASP A 325 31.56 -0.42 28.31
N GLY A 326 31.64 0.87 28.67
CA GLY A 326 30.85 1.96 28.10
C GLY A 326 29.48 2.15 28.74
N HIS A 327 28.66 3.01 28.15
CA HIS A 327 27.32 3.29 28.64
C HIS A 327 26.33 2.19 28.22
N GLU A 328 25.40 1.83 29.11
CA GLU A 328 24.28 0.95 28.76
C GLU A 328 23.38 1.61 27.70
N GLU A 329 22.69 0.77 26.90
CA GLU A 329 21.74 1.29 25.92
C GLU A 329 20.54 1.94 26.61
N TYR A 330 20.31 3.21 26.30
CA TYR A 330 19.19 3.96 26.82
C TYR A 330 17.89 3.69 26.05
N GLN A 331 16.84 3.31 26.76
CA GLN A 331 15.51 3.07 26.20
C GLN A 331 14.51 4.15 26.62
N PHE A 332 14.47 5.24 25.84
CA PHE A 332 13.51 6.32 26.09
C PHE A 332 12.06 5.85 25.94
N LYS A 333 11.23 6.19 26.94
CA LYS A 333 9.77 6.02 26.88
C LYS A 333 9.09 7.36 27.07
N SER A 334 8.54 7.90 25.98
CA SER A 334 7.74 9.12 26.05
C SER A 334 6.46 8.88 26.88
N PRO A 335 6.12 9.76 27.83
CA PRO A 335 4.80 9.76 28.46
C PRO A 335 3.70 10.17 27.46
N ILE A 336 4.09 10.74 26.32
CA ILE A 336 3.20 11.22 25.27
C ILE A 336 3.05 10.14 24.21
N LYS A 337 1.80 9.75 23.97
CA LYS A 337 1.46 8.76 22.95
C LYS A 337 0.65 9.44 21.86
N LEU A 338 1.35 10.08 20.93
CA LEU A 338 0.71 10.61 19.74
C LEU A 338 0.16 9.45 18.90
N ASP A 339 -1.02 9.65 18.33
CA ASP A 339 -1.68 8.70 17.43
C ASP A 339 -1.50 9.15 15.98
N HIS A 340 -0.87 8.32 15.13
CA HIS A 340 -0.55 8.73 13.76
C HIS A 340 -1.79 8.99 12.91
N GLY A 341 -2.91 8.28 13.17
CA GLY A 341 -4.18 8.54 12.49
C GLY A 341 -4.70 9.92 12.87
N VAL A 342 -4.70 10.26 14.17
CA VAL A 342 -5.12 11.59 14.62
C VAL A 342 -4.25 12.71 14.04
N ILE A 343 -2.92 12.53 14.07
CA ILE A 343 -1.99 13.49 13.47
C ILE A 343 -2.22 13.61 11.96
N GLY A 344 -2.46 12.50 11.27
CA GLY A 344 -2.75 12.49 9.84
C GLY A 344 -4.04 13.25 9.49
N GLY A 345 -5.12 13.01 10.24
CA GLY A 345 -6.40 13.72 10.07
C GLY A 345 -6.26 15.23 10.31
N LEU A 346 -5.51 15.63 11.34
CA LEU A 346 -5.21 17.05 11.60
C LEU A 346 -4.36 17.69 10.50
N ASN A 347 -3.41 16.94 9.94
CA ASN A 347 -2.56 17.43 8.86
C ASN A 347 -3.37 17.62 7.57
N LEU A 348 -4.29 16.69 7.26
CA LEU A 348 -5.24 16.84 6.16
C LEU A 348 -6.09 18.10 6.35
N LEU A 349 -6.75 18.29 7.50
CA LEU A 349 -7.55 19.51 7.74
C LEU A 349 -6.73 20.79 7.56
N ARG A 350 -5.50 20.82 8.08
CA ARG A 350 -4.62 21.98 7.93
C ARG A 350 -4.26 22.26 6.46
N SER A 351 -4.17 21.22 5.64
CA SER A 351 -3.90 21.36 4.20
C SER A 351 -5.07 21.95 3.41
N LEU A 352 -6.29 21.94 3.97
CA LEU A 352 -7.48 22.51 3.35
C LEU A 352 -7.62 24.03 3.58
N GLY A 353 -7.01 24.56 4.64
CA GLY A 353 -7.09 25.99 4.99
C GLY A 353 -7.10 26.25 6.50
N ALA A 354 -7.38 27.49 6.88
CA ALA A 354 -7.61 27.87 8.28
C ALA A 354 -8.94 27.27 8.80
N PRO A 355 -9.10 27.04 10.13
CA PRO A 355 -10.34 26.49 10.67
C PRO A 355 -11.60 27.30 10.36
N GLU A 356 -11.48 28.62 10.21
CA GLU A 356 -12.57 29.51 9.81
C GLU A 356 -12.96 29.26 8.35
N GLU A 357 -11.99 29.23 7.44
CA GLU A 357 -12.18 28.97 6.00
C GLU A 357 -12.82 27.60 5.76
N ILE A 358 -12.41 26.57 6.51
CA ILE A 358 -13.00 25.21 6.41
C ILE A 358 -14.47 25.23 6.81
N ARG A 359 -14.84 25.99 7.84
CA ARG A 359 -16.25 26.11 8.26
C ARG A 359 -17.09 26.92 7.29
N GLU A 360 -16.52 27.97 6.70
CA GLU A 360 -17.20 28.78 5.67
C GLU A 360 -17.44 27.98 4.39
N ARG A 361 -16.49 27.13 4.00
CA ARG A 361 -16.55 26.27 2.80
C ARG A 361 -16.92 24.84 3.12
N ARG A 362 -17.70 24.63 4.19
CA ARG A 362 -17.96 23.28 4.71
C ARG A 362 -18.59 22.36 3.66
N ASP A 363 -19.60 22.84 2.95
CA ASP A 363 -20.31 22.03 1.95
C ASP A 363 -19.37 21.57 0.81
N GLU A 364 -18.40 22.41 0.43
CA GLU A 364 -17.38 22.08 -0.59
C GLU A 364 -16.32 21.10 -0.06
N LEU A 365 -16.06 21.12 1.25
CA LEU A 365 -14.96 20.39 1.88
C LEU A 365 -15.43 19.18 2.71
N GLU A 366 -16.73 18.91 2.78
CA GLU A 366 -17.31 17.89 3.66
C GLU A 366 -16.70 16.50 3.38
N GLY A 367 -16.45 16.17 2.10
CA GLY A 367 -15.80 14.91 1.74
C GLY A 367 -14.39 14.76 2.34
N TYR A 368 -13.59 15.84 2.31
CA TYR A 368 -12.26 15.86 2.89
C TYR A 368 -12.29 15.89 4.43
N ILE A 369 -13.32 16.49 5.03
CA ILE A 369 -13.54 16.44 6.49
C ILE A 369 -13.88 15.01 6.92
N ILE A 370 -14.72 14.30 6.16
CA ILE A 370 -15.04 12.88 6.40
C ILE A 370 -13.79 12.01 6.22
N ALA A 371 -12.96 12.26 5.20
CA ALA A 371 -11.65 11.62 5.05
C ALA A 371 -10.75 11.84 6.27
N ALA A 372 -10.65 13.08 6.78
CA ALA A 372 -9.86 13.37 7.97
C ALA A 372 -10.35 12.60 9.20
N LYS A 373 -11.67 12.48 9.38
CA LYS A 373 -12.28 11.67 10.45
C LYS A 373 -11.98 10.19 10.29
N ALA A 374 -12.09 9.66 9.07
CA ALA A 374 -11.75 8.27 8.78
C ALA A 374 -10.29 7.96 9.12
N ILE A 375 -9.37 8.84 8.71
CA ILE A 375 -7.95 8.76 9.05
C ILE A 375 -7.75 8.85 10.57
N ALA A 376 -8.41 9.76 11.27
CA ALA A 376 -8.26 9.87 12.73
C ALA A 376 -8.73 8.63 13.49
N LEU A 377 -9.79 7.97 13.01
CA LEU A 377 -10.36 6.79 13.66
C LEU A 377 -9.58 5.51 13.38
N HIS A 378 -8.89 5.39 12.23
CA HIS A 378 -8.44 4.09 11.73
C HIS A 378 -7.44 3.35 12.65
N ASN A 379 -6.66 4.07 13.46
CA ASN A 379 -5.66 3.44 14.32
C ASN A 379 -6.21 2.96 15.68
N PHE A 380 -7.37 3.44 16.13
CA PHE A 380 -7.91 3.10 17.45
C PHE A 380 -8.34 1.63 17.55
N LYS A 381 -7.75 0.88 18.49
CA LYS A 381 -8.03 -0.57 18.65
C LYS A 381 -9.27 -0.86 19.51
N GLN A 382 -9.87 0.16 20.13
CA GLN A 382 -11.09 0.05 20.92
C GLN A 382 -12.30 -0.26 20.04
N LYS A 383 -13.30 -0.94 20.59
CA LYS A 383 -14.62 -1.08 19.94
C LYS A 383 -15.38 0.23 20.08
N LEU A 384 -15.28 1.10 19.09
CA LEU A 384 -16.02 2.36 19.06
C LEU A 384 -17.35 2.16 18.32
N PRO A 385 -18.44 2.83 18.76
CA PRO A 385 -19.68 2.87 17.99
C PRO A 385 -19.49 3.54 16.63
N ASP A 386 -18.43 4.34 16.48
CA ASP A 386 -18.05 5.02 15.25
C ASP A 386 -17.55 4.04 14.18
N PHE A 387 -17.13 2.82 14.52
CA PHE A 387 -16.79 1.76 13.57
C PHE A 387 -18.01 0.98 13.03
N HIS A 388 -19.20 1.55 13.15
CA HIS A 388 -20.39 1.03 12.50
C HIS A 388 -20.46 1.55 11.06
N PHE A 389 -20.62 0.64 10.09
CA PHE A 389 -20.64 1.00 8.66
C PHE A 389 -21.62 2.14 8.35
N LYS A 390 -22.85 2.07 8.87
CA LYS A 390 -23.87 3.15 8.70
C LYS A 390 -23.52 4.51 9.31
N LYS A 391 -22.52 4.58 10.19
CA LYS A 391 -22.13 5.83 10.85
C LYS A 391 -20.91 6.46 10.21
N ASN A 392 -19.88 5.66 9.95
CA ASN A 392 -18.65 6.12 9.30
C ASN A 392 -18.21 5.06 8.27
N PRO A 393 -18.89 4.96 7.12
CA PRO A 393 -18.60 3.92 6.13
C PRO A 393 -17.19 4.05 5.55
N LEU A 394 -16.67 5.29 5.42
CA LEU A 394 -15.30 5.52 4.96
C LEU A 394 -14.24 5.06 5.99
N ALA A 395 -14.47 5.31 7.28
CA ALA A 395 -13.59 4.82 8.35
C ALA A 395 -13.60 3.29 8.44
N PHE A 396 -14.80 2.69 8.30
CA PHE A 396 -14.96 1.24 8.23
C PHE A 396 -14.17 0.66 7.05
N LEU A 397 -14.32 1.25 5.86
CA LEU A 397 -13.61 0.81 4.66
C LEU A 397 -12.09 0.96 4.83
N LEU A 398 -11.60 2.10 5.33
CA LEU A 398 -10.18 2.33 5.55
C LEU A 398 -9.59 1.28 6.51
N VAL A 399 -10.22 1.05 7.66
CA VAL A 399 -9.78 0.02 8.60
C VAL A 399 -9.78 -1.37 7.97
N MET A 400 -10.83 -1.70 7.21
CA MET A 400 -10.91 -2.99 6.54
C MET A 400 -9.78 -3.17 5.53
N VAL A 401 -9.55 -2.18 4.67
CA VAL A 401 -8.54 -2.20 3.61
C VAL A 401 -7.12 -2.18 4.16
N ASP A 402 -6.83 -1.33 5.15
CA ASP A 402 -5.54 -1.30 5.84
C ASP A 402 -5.24 -2.66 6.49
N GLU A 403 -6.22 -3.22 7.20
CA GLU A 403 -6.03 -4.51 7.85
C GLU A 403 -5.88 -5.66 6.83
N MET A 404 -6.48 -5.55 5.64
CA MET A 404 -6.32 -6.47 4.51
C MET A 404 -4.99 -6.31 3.76
N GLN A 405 -4.44 -5.09 3.72
CA GLN A 405 -3.21 -4.80 2.98
C GLN A 405 -2.00 -5.34 3.74
N GLU A 406 -1.62 -6.57 3.40
CA GLU A 406 -0.50 -7.27 4.04
C GLU A 406 0.49 -7.92 3.06
N TRP A 407 0.16 -7.98 1.78
CA TRP A 407 1.06 -8.53 0.76
C TRP A 407 2.15 -7.55 0.34
N GLY A 408 3.19 -8.12 -0.28
CA GLY A 408 4.36 -7.41 -0.75
C GLY A 408 5.14 -6.73 0.37
N ARG A 409 4.99 -7.20 1.62
CA ARG A 409 5.71 -6.64 2.76
C ARG A 409 7.21 -6.89 2.60
N PRO A 410 8.03 -5.85 2.43
CA PRO A 410 9.47 -6.00 2.54
C PRO A 410 9.83 -6.41 3.95
N ILE A 411 10.74 -7.36 4.05
CA ILE A 411 11.50 -7.54 5.28
C ILE A 411 12.83 -6.86 5.11
N PRO A 412 13.17 -5.88 5.95
CA PRO A 412 14.55 -5.46 6.11
C PRO A 412 15.35 -6.59 6.76
N LEU A 413 16.23 -7.25 6.00
CA LEU A 413 17.30 -8.02 6.61
C LEU A 413 18.34 -7.05 7.16
N GLN A 414 18.50 -6.99 8.48
CA GLN A 414 19.57 -6.21 9.11
C GLN A 414 20.91 -6.92 8.87
N ILE A 415 21.66 -6.47 7.85
CA ILE A 415 22.90 -7.15 7.44
C ILE A 415 24.09 -6.74 8.35
N ARG A 416 24.06 -5.57 9.01
CA ARG A 416 25.07 -5.14 10.01
C ARG A 416 24.53 -4.11 11.00
N ASP A 417 25.01 -4.20 12.25
CA ASP A 417 24.72 -3.27 13.34
C ASP A 417 25.55 -1.98 13.24
N SER A 418 25.09 -1.04 12.42
CA SER A 418 25.45 0.36 12.62
C SER A 418 24.21 1.20 12.39
N TYR A 419 23.97 2.18 13.27
CA TYR A 419 22.71 2.93 13.32
C TYR A 419 22.49 3.82 12.08
N PHE A 420 23.49 3.92 11.19
CA PHE A 420 23.45 4.71 9.96
C PHE A 420 23.84 3.95 8.68
N THR A 421 24.37 2.73 8.76
CA THR A 421 24.72 1.93 7.56
C THR A 421 24.10 0.54 7.62
N THR A 422 22.78 0.50 7.73
CA THR A 422 22.05 -0.76 7.54
C THR A 422 21.94 -1.01 6.04
N GLN A 423 22.74 -1.93 5.51
CA GLN A 423 22.40 -2.57 4.24
C GLN A 423 21.15 -3.41 4.50
N LEU A 424 20.04 -3.01 3.91
CA LEU A 424 18.79 -3.75 3.95
C LEU A 424 18.62 -4.48 2.62
N GLU A 425 18.52 -5.79 2.68
CA GLU A 425 18.02 -6.58 1.57
C GLU A 425 16.50 -6.69 1.72
N LYS A 426 15.76 -6.19 0.74
CA LYS A 426 14.29 -6.27 0.69
C LYS A 426 13.90 -7.66 0.19
N ILE A 427 13.32 -8.46 1.07
CA ILE A 427 12.71 -9.74 0.69
C ILE A 427 11.20 -9.68 0.95
N ASN A 428 10.39 -9.99 -0.05
CA ASN A 428 8.94 -10.06 0.10
C ASN A 428 8.54 -11.34 0.83
N LEU A 429 7.70 -11.21 1.88
CA LEU A 429 7.14 -12.35 2.61
C LEU A 429 5.99 -13.04 1.88
N LEU A 430 5.20 -12.22 1.19
CA LEU A 430 3.90 -12.56 0.65
C LEU A 430 3.84 -11.95 -0.74
N ASP A 431 3.80 -12.77 -1.77
CA ASP A 431 3.83 -12.28 -3.16
C ASP A 431 2.42 -12.09 -3.74
N GLU A 432 1.40 -12.74 -3.17
CA GLU A 432 0.08 -12.88 -3.77
C GLU A 432 -1.02 -13.12 -2.74
N ILE A 433 -2.20 -12.54 -2.96
CA ILE A 433 -3.44 -12.80 -2.20
C ILE A 433 -4.51 -13.29 -3.15
N HIS A 434 -5.22 -14.34 -2.75
CA HIS A 434 -6.45 -14.78 -3.40
C HIS A 434 -7.66 -14.26 -2.61
N LEU A 435 -8.56 -13.56 -3.32
CA LEU A 435 -9.82 -13.07 -2.80
C LEU A 435 -10.98 -13.80 -3.46
N ILE A 436 -11.83 -14.42 -2.65
CA ILE A 436 -13.09 -15.03 -3.07
C ILE A 436 -14.24 -14.14 -2.57
N ILE A 437 -15.05 -13.63 -3.50
CA ILE A 437 -16.05 -12.58 -3.23
C ILE A 437 -17.40 -13.17 -2.80
N ASP A 438 -17.78 -14.36 -3.29
CA ASP A 438 -19.11 -14.96 -3.03
C ASP A 438 -19.32 -15.32 -1.55
N GLU A 439 -18.23 -15.48 -0.81
CA GLU A 439 -18.15 -15.51 0.64
C GLU A 439 -16.84 -14.79 0.94
N PHE A 440 -16.82 -13.53 1.44
CA PHE A 440 -15.58 -12.79 1.71
C PHE A 440 -14.58 -13.68 2.47
N GLN A 441 -13.68 -14.33 1.72
CA GLN A 441 -12.71 -15.32 2.14
C GLN A 441 -11.40 -14.95 1.49
N TRP A 442 -10.39 -14.84 2.34
CA TRP A 442 -9.04 -14.42 1.99
C TRP A 442 -8.16 -15.66 2.09
N LEU A 443 -7.21 -15.82 1.18
CA LEU A 443 -6.15 -16.82 1.30
C LEU A 443 -4.83 -16.12 0.99
N MET A 444 -3.93 -16.14 1.97
CA MET A 444 -2.60 -15.54 1.86
C MET A 444 -1.55 -16.63 1.98
N ALA A 445 -0.69 -16.80 0.96
CA ALA A 445 0.31 -17.87 0.93
C ALA A 445 1.75 -17.33 1.08
N TYR A 446 2.56 -17.97 1.93
CA TYR A 446 4.00 -17.67 2.04
C TYR A 446 4.80 -18.46 1.02
N LYS A 447 5.50 -17.77 0.13
CA LYS A 447 6.37 -18.42 -0.86
C LYS A 447 7.81 -18.59 -0.34
N ASN A 448 8.32 -17.68 0.50
CA ASN A 448 9.73 -17.69 0.94
C ASN A 448 9.93 -18.18 2.39
N MET A 449 9.99 -19.50 2.57
CA MET A 449 10.18 -20.13 3.88
C MET A 449 11.53 -19.81 4.54
N LYS A 450 12.58 -19.53 3.73
CA LYS A 450 13.89 -19.14 4.25
C LYS A 450 13.83 -17.74 4.88
N ALA A 451 13.22 -16.79 4.18
CA ALA A 451 13.01 -15.43 4.70
C ALA A 451 12.16 -15.46 5.98
N LYS A 452 11.04 -16.20 5.96
CA LYS A 452 10.17 -16.40 7.14
C LYS A 452 10.96 -16.88 8.37
N LYS A 453 11.85 -17.87 8.20
CA LYS A 453 12.73 -18.38 9.26
C LYS A 453 13.76 -17.36 9.71
N LEU A 454 14.43 -16.68 8.77
CA LEU A 454 15.46 -15.68 9.07
C LEU A 454 14.95 -14.56 9.97
N ILE A 455 13.67 -14.23 9.84
CA ILE A 455 13.07 -13.09 10.55
C ILE A 455 12.18 -13.51 11.71
N ASN A 456 12.23 -14.79 12.09
CA ASN A 456 11.42 -15.35 13.17
C ASN A 456 9.93 -14.95 13.07
N PHE A 457 9.40 -14.99 11.84
CA PHE A 457 8.04 -14.54 11.58
C PHE A 457 7.03 -15.49 12.18
N ASP A 458 6.19 -14.97 13.07
CA ASP A 458 5.10 -15.69 13.70
C ASP A 458 3.76 -15.33 13.04
N PHE A 459 3.25 -16.29 12.27
CA PHE A 459 1.99 -16.13 11.57
C PHE A 459 0.79 -16.04 12.51
N GLN A 460 0.80 -16.77 13.63
CA GLN A 460 -0.28 -16.71 14.61
C GLN A 460 -0.37 -15.32 15.25
N ARG A 461 0.79 -14.71 15.55
CA ARG A 461 0.85 -13.34 16.08
C ARG A 461 0.28 -12.32 15.11
N VAL A 462 0.62 -12.42 13.82
CA VAL A 462 0.06 -11.56 12.77
C VAL A 462 -1.45 -11.77 12.66
N CYS A 463 -1.91 -13.01 12.60
CA CYS A 463 -3.34 -13.34 12.56
C CYS A 463 -4.10 -12.76 13.76
N SER A 464 -3.53 -12.87 14.97
CA SER A 464 -4.14 -12.36 16.20
C SER A 464 -4.28 -10.84 16.18
N GLY A 465 -3.24 -10.13 15.72
CA GLY A 465 -3.28 -8.68 15.56
C GLY A 465 -4.35 -8.24 14.56
N LYS A 466 -4.44 -8.93 13.42
CA LYS A 466 -5.48 -8.70 12.41
C LYS A 466 -6.87 -8.99 12.93
N GLN A 467 -7.05 -10.12 13.59
CA GLN A 467 -8.33 -10.49 14.19
C GLN A 467 -8.79 -9.41 15.17
N ALA A 468 -7.89 -8.87 16.01
CA ALA A 468 -8.21 -7.74 16.87
C ALA A 468 -8.62 -6.48 16.07
N GLY A 469 -7.91 -6.20 14.97
CA GLY A 469 -8.23 -5.13 14.02
C GLY A 469 -9.60 -5.26 13.35
N PHE A 470 -10.08 -6.48 13.05
CA PHE A 470 -11.41 -6.72 12.48
C PHE A 470 -12.51 -6.81 13.54
N ILE A 471 -12.20 -7.30 14.74
CA ILE A 471 -13.17 -7.42 15.85
C ILE A 471 -13.73 -6.06 16.27
N ARG A 472 -13.02 -4.95 15.99
CA ARG A 472 -13.50 -3.58 16.27
C ARG A 472 -14.55 -3.09 15.28
N LEU A 473 -14.61 -3.65 14.08
CA LEU A 473 -15.62 -3.30 13.09
C LEU A 473 -16.99 -3.82 13.54
N GLN A 474 -17.96 -2.91 13.65
CA GLN A 474 -19.33 -3.30 13.98
C GLN A 474 -20.04 -3.71 12.69
N ARG A 475 -20.34 -5.01 12.61
CA ARG A 475 -21.05 -5.60 11.47
C ARG A 475 -22.44 -4.98 11.34
N SER A 476 -22.79 -4.63 10.11
CA SER A 476 -24.12 -4.16 9.74
C SER A 476 -24.82 -5.19 8.86
N ALA A 477 -26.05 -4.91 8.43
CA ALA A 477 -26.82 -5.82 7.57
C ALA A 477 -26.14 -6.03 6.21
N GLU A 478 -25.36 -5.04 5.77
CA GLU A 478 -24.58 -5.03 4.52
C GLU A 478 -23.36 -5.97 4.58
N PHE A 479 -22.88 -6.28 5.79
CA PHE A 479 -21.78 -7.22 6.03
C PHE A 479 -22.20 -8.31 7.01
N PRO A 480 -23.16 -9.18 6.62
CA PRO A 480 -23.74 -10.17 7.54
C PRO A 480 -22.72 -11.24 7.95
N LYS A 481 -21.72 -11.50 7.07
CA LYS A 481 -20.61 -12.41 7.30
C LYS A 481 -19.35 -11.84 6.65
N THR A 482 -18.25 -11.88 7.40
CA THR A 482 -16.90 -11.56 6.90
C THR A 482 -15.97 -12.62 7.46
N ARG A 483 -15.22 -13.33 6.61
CA ARG A 483 -14.30 -14.40 7.04
C ARG A 483 -12.90 -14.15 6.51
N ILE A 484 -11.96 -13.83 7.39
CA ILE A 484 -10.57 -13.69 6.98
C ILE A 484 -9.85 -14.96 7.35
N VAL A 485 -9.39 -15.71 6.34
CA VAL A 485 -8.57 -16.89 6.52
C VAL A 485 -7.16 -16.52 6.14
N LEU A 486 -6.23 -16.79 7.03
CA LEU A 486 -4.81 -16.60 6.78
C LEU A 486 -4.24 -18.01 6.96
N GLN A 487 -3.60 -18.57 5.94
CA GLN A 487 -3.06 -19.92 6.00
C GLN A 487 -1.64 -20.00 5.43
N ASP A 488 -0.72 -20.58 6.19
CA ASP A 488 0.58 -20.94 5.66
C ASP A 488 0.45 -22.01 4.58
N PHE A 489 0.78 -21.65 3.35
CA PHE A 489 0.78 -22.59 2.23
C PHE A 489 2.19 -23.08 1.94
N LEU A 490 2.50 -24.32 2.31
CA LEU A 490 3.72 -25.00 1.87
C LEU A 490 3.47 -25.55 0.47
N LEU A 491 3.97 -24.85 -0.55
CA LEU A 491 4.09 -25.42 -1.88
C LEU A 491 5.06 -26.60 -1.78
N LYS A 492 4.55 -27.83 -1.94
CA LYS A 492 5.41 -29.02 -2.04
C LYS A 492 6.32 -28.87 -3.26
N ASP A 493 7.57 -29.30 -3.16
CA ASP A 493 8.57 -29.18 -4.23
C ASP A 493 8.09 -29.78 -5.56
N GLU A 494 7.27 -30.84 -5.52
CA GLU A 494 6.62 -31.44 -6.69
C GLU A 494 5.67 -30.47 -7.40
N ALA A 495 4.85 -29.73 -6.64
CA ALA A 495 3.95 -28.71 -7.19
C ALA A 495 4.73 -27.52 -7.73
N LEU A 496 5.86 -27.14 -7.10
CA LEU A 496 6.74 -26.08 -7.61
C LEU A 496 7.42 -26.50 -8.93
N THR A 497 7.79 -27.78 -9.04
CA THR A 497 8.40 -28.39 -10.22
C THR A 497 7.38 -28.52 -11.36
N GLU A 498 6.13 -28.86 -11.07
CA GLU A 498 5.04 -28.81 -12.07
C GLU A 498 4.72 -27.37 -12.47
N LEU A 499 4.72 -26.42 -11.53
CA LEU A 499 4.46 -25.00 -11.80
C LEU A 499 5.51 -24.40 -12.76
N THR A 500 6.79 -24.71 -12.51
CA THR A 500 7.92 -24.23 -13.32
C THR A 500 8.01 -24.89 -14.69
N ASN A 501 7.46 -26.10 -14.83
CA ASN A 501 7.42 -26.83 -16.10
C ASN A 501 6.11 -26.63 -16.89
N SER A 502 5.07 -26.06 -16.27
CA SER A 502 3.81 -25.74 -16.96
C SER A 502 4.03 -24.54 -17.89
N LYS A 503 3.58 -24.66 -19.15
CA LYS A 503 3.54 -23.51 -20.06
C LYS A 503 2.53 -22.49 -19.50
N GLU A 504 2.77 -21.20 -19.70
CA GLU A 504 1.92 -20.10 -19.17
C GLU A 504 0.40 -20.32 -19.35
N ASN A 505 -0.03 -21.02 -20.40
CA ASN A 505 -1.43 -21.31 -20.67
C ASN A 505 -2.06 -22.41 -19.77
N ASP A 506 -1.26 -23.26 -19.12
CA ASP A 506 -1.72 -24.35 -18.22
C ASP A 506 -1.69 -23.94 -16.74
N LEU A 507 -1.07 -22.80 -16.40
CA LEU A 507 -0.92 -22.35 -15.02
C LEU A 507 -2.28 -22.04 -14.36
N GLY A 508 -3.20 -21.42 -15.10
CA GLY A 508 -4.54 -21.13 -14.63
C GLY A 508 -5.38 -22.38 -14.37
N GLU A 509 -5.28 -23.39 -15.25
CA GLU A 509 -5.99 -24.66 -15.07
C GLU A 509 -5.38 -25.48 -13.92
N PHE A 510 -4.05 -25.45 -13.76
CA PHE A 510 -3.36 -26.09 -12.64
C PHE A 510 -3.74 -25.46 -11.29
N LEU A 511 -3.72 -24.13 -11.19
CA LEU A 511 -4.14 -23.41 -9.99
C LEU A 511 -5.61 -23.66 -9.69
N SER A 512 -6.48 -23.62 -10.71
CA SER A 512 -7.92 -23.92 -10.54
C SER A 512 -8.15 -25.35 -10.05
N LYS A 513 -7.47 -26.36 -10.61
CA LYS A 513 -7.56 -27.76 -10.13
C LYS A 513 -6.99 -27.94 -8.73
N THR A 514 -5.92 -27.23 -8.40
CA THR A 514 -5.30 -27.25 -7.07
C THR A 514 -6.23 -26.61 -6.05
N LEU A 515 -6.82 -25.46 -6.36
CA LEU A 515 -7.82 -24.77 -5.53
C LEU A 515 -9.11 -25.57 -5.42
N GLU A 516 -9.58 -26.23 -6.47
CA GLU A 516 -10.71 -27.17 -6.41
C GLU A 516 -10.39 -28.36 -5.50
N LYS A 517 -9.20 -28.94 -5.62
CA LYS A 517 -8.76 -30.06 -4.78
C LYS A 517 -8.65 -29.64 -3.33
N LEU A 518 -8.06 -28.48 -3.05
CA LEU A 518 -8.00 -27.90 -1.71
C LEU A 518 -9.40 -27.61 -1.19
N SER A 519 -10.28 -26.97 -1.97
CA SER A 519 -11.70 -26.75 -1.66
C SER A 519 -12.44 -28.04 -1.27
N ARG A 520 -12.18 -29.15 -2.00
CA ARG A 520 -12.73 -30.48 -1.70
C ARG A 520 -12.14 -31.09 -0.43
N ASP A 521 -10.83 -30.99 -0.25
CA ASP A 521 -10.10 -31.48 0.93
C ASP A 521 -10.45 -30.65 2.19
N PHE A 522 -10.85 -29.39 2.03
CA PHE A 522 -11.37 -28.49 3.07
C PHE A 522 -12.88 -28.57 3.25
N SER A 523 -13.56 -29.59 2.72
CA SER A 523 -15.00 -29.76 2.93
C SER A 523 -15.33 -29.92 4.42
N PHE A 524 -15.99 -28.88 4.94
CA PHE A 524 -16.48 -28.74 6.31
C PHE A 524 -17.08 -30.03 6.89
N THR A 525 -16.76 -30.27 8.16
CA THR A 525 -17.48 -31.20 9.04
C THR A 525 -19.00 -30.94 8.99
N LEU A 526 -19.75 -32.03 9.19
CA LEU A 526 -21.20 -32.22 8.97
C LEU A 526 -22.20 -31.14 9.46
N ASP A 527 -21.80 -30.09 10.18
CA ASP A 527 -22.74 -29.17 10.82
C ASP A 527 -23.26 -28.03 9.92
N SER A 528 -22.56 -27.66 8.84
CA SER A 528 -23.12 -26.72 7.83
C SER A 528 -24.26 -27.35 7.00
N LYS A 529 -24.20 -28.68 6.79
CA LYS A 529 -25.29 -29.45 6.17
C LYS A 529 -26.54 -29.53 7.05
N LYS A 530 -26.41 -29.40 8.38
CA LYS A 530 -27.58 -29.34 9.28
C LYS A 530 -28.33 -28.03 9.12
N HIS A 531 -27.69 -26.87 8.91
CA HIS A 531 -28.45 -25.63 8.69
C HIS A 531 -29.18 -25.62 7.35
N PHE A 532 -28.59 -26.15 6.28
CA PHE A 532 -29.27 -26.26 4.99
C PHE A 532 -30.39 -27.32 5.00
N LYS A 533 -30.23 -28.44 5.74
CA LYS A 533 -31.32 -29.40 5.97
C LYS A 533 -32.39 -28.86 6.90
N VAL A 534 -32.05 -28.10 7.95
CA VAL A 534 -33.03 -27.51 8.89
C VAL A 534 -33.85 -26.42 8.22
N GLN A 535 -33.28 -25.68 7.27
CA GLN A 535 -34.03 -24.66 6.50
C GLN A 535 -34.96 -25.30 5.46
N LYS A 536 -34.51 -26.34 4.74
CA LYS A 536 -35.40 -27.16 3.88
C LYS A 536 -36.44 -27.96 4.68
N LEU A 537 -36.12 -28.42 5.89
CA LEU A 537 -37.08 -29.08 6.78
C LEU A 537 -38.12 -28.07 7.31
N LYS A 538 -37.72 -26.85 7.66
CA LYS A 538 -38.65 -25.79 8.08
C LYS A 538 -39.58 -25.34 6.94
N GLU A 539 -39.07 -25.23 5.71
CA GLU A 539 -39.88 -24.94 4.52
C GLU A 539 -40.81 -26.11 4.14
N SER A 540 -40.38 -27.36 4.37
CA SER A 540 -41.25 -28.54 4.20
C SER A 540 -42.30 -28.65 5.31
N GLN A 541 -41.97 -28.25 6.55
CA GLN A 541 -42.86 -28.29 7.71
C GLN A 541 -43.89 -27.15 7.70
N GLN A 542 -43.56 -25.97 7.13
CA GLN A 542 -44.54 -24.91 6.86
C GLN A 542 -45.53 -25.28 5.75
N LYS A 543 -45.16 -26.17 4.82
CA LYS A 543 -46.09 -26.74 3.83
C LYS A 543 -46.96 -27.89 4.37
N THR A 544 -46.66 -28.43 5.55
CA THR A 544 -47.44 -29.52 6.17
C THR A 544 -48.14 -29.15 7.48
N SER A 545 -48.06 -27.90 7.97
CA SER A 545 -48.79 -27.45 9.17
C SER A 545 -50.28 -27.10 8.93
N HIS A 546 -50.92 -27.85 8.03
CA HIS A 546 -52.36 -28.10 8.01
C HIS A 546 -52.62 -29.60 8.17
N LYS A 547 -52.11 -30.21 9.25
CA LYS A 547 -52.69 -31.43 9.86
C LYS A 547 -52.06 -31.76 11.22
N LYS A 548 -52.89 -31.59 12.26
CA LYS A 548 -53.02 -32.36 13.52
C LYS A 548 -51.81 -32.51 14.47
N SER A 549 -51.96 -31.83 15.61
CA SER A 549 -51.90 -32.28 17.02
C SER A 549 -51.37 -33.69 17.39
N ALA A 550 -50.41 -33.73 18.33
CA ALA A 550 -50.52 -34.24 19.72
C ALA A 550 -49.29 -35.04 20.23
N GLN A 551 -48.95 -34.78 21.51
CA GLN A 551 -48.26 -35.62 22.51
C GLN A 551 -46.71 -35.72 22.59
N SER A 552 -46.19 -34.96 23.58
CA SER A 552 -45.46 -35.37 24.80
C SER A 552 -44.18 -36.22 24.79
N GLU A 553 -43.25 -35.71 25.61
CA GLU A 553 -42.47 -36.38 26.67
C GLU A 553 -40.95 -36.59 26.52
N SER A 554 -40.34 -36.46 27.70
CA SER A 554 -38.95 -36.18 28.06
C SER A 554 -38.00 -37.37 28.05
N LYS A 555 -36.68 -37.12 28.02
CA LYS A 555 -35.74 -37.58 29.07
C LYS A 555 -34.31 -37.03 28.90
N LYS A 556 -33.71 -36.72 30.06
CA LYS A 556 -32.29 -36.49 30.34
C LYS A 556 -31.54 -37.82 30.34
N GLU A 557 -30.25 -37.84 30.00
CA GLU A 557 -29.20 -38.37 30.88
C GLU A 557 -27.78 -38.06 30.40
N THR A 558 -26.87 -38.17 31.36
CA THR A 558 -25.51 -37.62 31.47
C THR A 558 -24.45 -38.72 31.51
N THR A 559 -23.18 -38.29 31.39
CA THR A 559 -21.92 -38.81 32.00
C THR A 559 -20.86 -39.54 31.14
N LYS A 560 -19.74 -38.81 30.95
CA LYS A 560 -18.33 -39.03 31.39
C LYS A 560 -17.38 -40.10 30.78
N SER A 561 -16.13 -39.61 30.69
CA SER A 561 -14.77 -40.21 30.77
C SER A 561 -14.30 -41.08 29.62
N GLU A 562 -13.03 -41.15 29.24
CA GLU A 562 -11.74 -40.46 29.47
C GLU A 562 -10.86 -41.13 28.39
N ASP A 563 -9.97 -40.38 27.73
CA ASP A 563 -8.59 -40.84 27.52
C ASP A 563 -7.77 -39.75 26.82
N GLN A 564 -6.63 -39.46 27.45
CA GLN A 564 -5.62 -38.53 27.01
C GLN A 564 -4.67 -39.22 26.04
N GLU A 565 -4.64 -38.76 24.79
CA GLU A 565 -3.51 -39.00 23.89
C GLU A 565 -2.93 -37.68 23.41
N LYS A 566 -1.62 -37.56 23.59
CA LYS A 566 -0.79 -36.37 23.48
C LYS A 566 -0.41 -36.19 22.01
N LEU A 567 -1.21 -35.43 21.26
CA LEU A 567 -0.90 -35.00 19.90
C LEU A 567 -0.82 -33.47 19.85
N LEU A 568 0.26 -32.99 19.23
CA LEU A 568 0.57 -31.60 18.97
C LEU A 568 -0.67 -30.87 18.46
N SER A 569 -1.05 -29.80 19.16
CA SER A 569 -2.21 -28.98 18.87
C SER A 569 -2.11 -28.33 17.49
N GLU A 570 -2.77 -28.91 16.51
CA GLU A 570 -3.20 -28.21 15.30
C GLU A 570 -4.27 -27.19 15.71
N TYR A 571 -3.96 -25.91 15.58
CA TYR A 571 -4.93 -24.85 15.81
C TYR A 571 -5.86 -24.74 14.60
N LEU A 572 -7.01 -25.41 14.70
CA LEU A 572 -8.17 -25.17 13.87
C LEU A 572 -9.21 -24.42 14.72
N ILE A 573 -9.34 -23.09 14.53
CA ILE A 573 -10.48 -22.35 15.07
C ILE A 573 -11.41 -22.03 13.90
N VAL A 574 -12.46 -22.82 13.80
CA VAL A 574 -13.59 -22.65 12.87
C VAL A 574 -14.71 -21.94 13.63
N ILE A 575 -15.20 -20.82 13.11
CA ILE A 575 -16.53 -20.27 13.44
C ILE A 575 -17.26 -19.98 12.14
#